data_AF-A0A4U7B4Z2-F1
#
_entry.id   AF-A0A4U7B4Z2-F1
#
_cell.length_a   1.000
_cell.length_b   1.000
_cell.length_c   1.000
_cell.angle_alpha   90.00
_cell.angle_beta   90.00
_cell.angle_gamma   90.00
#
_symmetry.space_group_name_H-M   'P 1'
#
loop_
_entity.id
_entity.type
_entity.pdbx_description
1 polymer ?
#
loop_
_entity_poly.entity_id
_entity_poly.type
_entity_poly.pdbx_seq_one_letter_code
_entity_poly.pdbx_strand_id
1 'polypeptide(L)'
;MLPTLRLRLSATRTPLLDALSNPYKAKRPWPPNFSQLSQKHQFQLERRYRRRAKLKWARPGWMKFTKVAQWGTIGFVLVYAVLFLNWGGNAVAFDRIREWYSGLGNDVWSKRPVDAADPKAADPKTADVKS
;
A
#
# COMPACT_ATOMS: atom_id res chain seq x y z
N MET A 1 31.34 16.99 -12.66
CA MET A 1 30.26 17.99 -12.66
C MET A 1 29.04 17.38 -11.97
N LEU A 2 28.85 17.68 -10.68
CA LEU A 2 27.79 17.07 -9.86
C LEU A 2 26.48 17.86 -10.03
N PRO A 3 25.37 17.24 -10.46
CA PRO A 3 24.09 17.91 -10.52
C PRO A 3 23.56 18.10 -9.09
N THR A 4 23.29 19.35 -8.76
CA THR A 4 22.72 19.81 -7.49
C THR A 4 21.47 19.02 -7.10
N LEU A 5 21.52 18.32 -5.97
CA LEU A 5 20.34 17.76 -5.30
C LEU A 5 19.50 18.91 -4.72
N ARG A 6 18.57 19.42 -5.52
CA ARG A 6 17.53 20.32 -5.03
C ARG A 6 16.45 19.51 -4.32
N LEU A 7 16.55 19.46 -2.99
CA LEU A 7 15.47 19.02 -2.11
C LEU A 7 14.23 19.90 -2.38
N ARG A 8 13.27 19.41 -3.16
CA ARG A 8 11.92 19.97 -3.17
C ARG A 8 11.17 19.41 -1.97
N LEU A 9 11.41 20.01 -0.81
CA LEU A 9 10.49 19.93 0.31
C LEU A 9 9.16 20.49 -0.19
N SER A 10 8.12 19.68 -0.12
CA SER A 10 6.74 20.12 -0.36
C SER A 10 6.32 20.96 0.84
N ALA A 11 6.81 22.19 0.89
CA ALA A 11 6.27 23.21 1.76
C ALA A 11 4.82 23.44 1.34
N THR A 12 3.88 23.05 2.18
CA THR A 12 2.54 23.64 2.19
C THR A 12 2.76 25.13 2.44
N ARG A 13 2.79 25.91 1.36
CA ARG A 13 2.86 27.37 1.46
C ARG A 13 1.55 27.83 2.07
N THR A 14 1.53 28.03 3.38
CA THR A 14 0.63 29.02 3.99
C THR A 14 0.91 30.34 3.27
N PRO A 15 -0.07 30.96 2.60
CA PRO A 15 0.15 32.28 2.06
C PRO A 15 0.39 33.21 3.25
N LEU A 16 1.61 33.75 3.36
CA LEU A 16 1.96 34.76 4.37
C LEU A 16 1.10 36.04 4.24
N LEU A 17 0.35 36.16 3.15
CA LEU A 17 -0.55 37.26 2.82
C LEU A 17 -1.90 36.65 2.43
N ASP A 18 -2.87 36.73 3.34
CA ASP A 18 -4.27 36.46 3.02
C ASP A 18 -4.83 37.58 2.12
N ALA A 19 -5.84 37.29 1.31
CA ALA A 19 -6.45 38.23 0.37
C ALA A 19 -6.96 39.52 1.06
N LEU A 20 -7.29 39.43 2.35
CA LEU A 20 -7.72 40.56 3.17
C LEU A 20 -6.55 41.32 3.83
N SER A 21 -5.45 40.63 4.15
CA SER A 21 -4.28 41.18 4.85
C SER A 21 -3.18 41.73 3.93
N ASN A 22 -3.26 41.47 2.62
CA ASN A 22 -2.21 41.84 1.68
C ASN A 22 -2.15 43.37 1.44
N PRO A 23 -1.01 44.04 1.70
CA PRO A 23 -0.83 45.47 1.39
C PRO A 23 -0.97 45.77 -0.11
N TYR A 24 -0.63 44.81 -0.98
CA TYR A 24 -0.81 44.91 -2.42
C TYR A 24 -2.10 44.20 -2.85
N LYS A 25 -3.21 44.94 -2.87
CA LYS A 25 -4.51 44.41 -3.27
C LYS A 25 -4.55 44.09 -4.76
N ALA A 26 -5.07 42.92 -5.12
CA ALA A 26 -5.26 42.54 -6.51
C ALA A 26 -6.34 43.44 -7.17
N LYS A 27 -6.08 43.93 -8.40
CA LYS A 27 -7.05 44.74 -9.17
C LYS A 27 -8.39 44.03 -9.39
N ARG A 28 -8.39 42.70 -9.39
CA ARG A 28 -9.59 41.86 -9.42
C ARG A 28 -9.58 40.97 -8.17
N PRO A 29 -10.49 41.17 -7.21
CA PRO A 29 -10.56 40.31 -6.04
C PRO A 29 -10.98 38.90 -6.46
N TRP A 30 -10.32 37.92 -5.85
CA TRP A 30 -10.67 36.52 -5.95
C TRP A 30 -11.13 36.09 -4.55
N PRO A 31 -12.21 35.32 -4.37
CA PRO A 31 -13.12 34.73 -5.35
C PRO A 31 -14.12 35.74 -5.96
N PRO A 32 -14.53 35.54 -7.23
CA PRO A 32 -15.60 36.33 -7.81
C PRO A 32 -16.94 36.03 -7.12
N ASN A 33 -17.75 37.05 -6.89
CA ASN A 33 -19.12 36.86 -6.37
C ASN A 33 -19.98 36.16 -7.44
N PHE A 34 -20.31 34.89 -7.21
CA PHE A 34 -21.06 34.08 -8.17
C PHE A 34 -22.54 34.48 -8.31
N SER A 35 -23.13 35.10 -7.28
CA SER A 35 -24.52 35.55 -7.28
C SER A 35 -24.80 36.73 -8.22
N GLN A 36 -23.77 37.53 -8.53
CA GLN A 36 -23.88 38.70 -9.40
C GLN A 36 -23.53 38.37 -10.87
N LEU A 37 -23.15 37.12 -11.14
CA LEU A 37 -22.66 36.67 -12.44
C LEU A 37 -23.81 36.12 -13.28
N SER A 38 -23.84 36.45 -14.57
CA SER A 38 -24.76 35.79 -15.51
C SER A 38 -24.49 34.27 -15.55
N GLN A 39 -25.55 33.47 -15.61
CA GLN A 39 -25.51 32.01 -15.70
C GLN A 39 -24.57 31.49 -16.80
N LYS A 40 -24.50 32.21 -17.94
CA LYS A 40 -23.58 31.89 -19.04
C LYS A 40 -22.11 31.99 -18.62
N HIS A 41 -21.77 33.01 -17.82
CA HIS A 41 -20.41 33.21 -17.34
C HIS A 41 -20.05 32.21 -16.23
N GLN A 42 -20.98 31.92 -15.34
CA GLN A 42 -20.83 30.89 -14.30
C GLN A 42 -20.52 29.51 -14.91
N PHE A 43 -21.27 29.10 -15.94
CA PHE A 43 -21.04 27.82 -16.62
C PHE A 43 -19.65 27.72 -17.27
N GLN A 44 -19.14 28.82 -17.85
CA GLN A 44 -17.78 28.83 -18.41
C GLN A 44 -16.70 28.70 -17.34
N LEU A 45 -16.86 29.36 -16.19
CA LEU A 45 -15.96 29.24 -15.06
C LEU A 45 -15.96 27.82 -14.49
N GLU A 46 -17.14 27.23 -14.34
CA GLU A 46 -17.31 25.86 -13.91
C GLU A 46 -16.63 24.87 -14.87
N ARG A 47 -16.85 25.02 -16.19
CA ARG A 47 -16.20 24.21 -17.21
C ARG A 47 -14.67 24.33 -17.15
N ARG A 48 -14.15 25.55 -16.99
CA ARG A 48 -12.69 25.80 -16.87
C ARG A 48 -12.14 25.19 -15.58
N TYR A 49 -12.88 25.25 -14.48
CA TYR A 49 -12.52 24.63 -13.20
C TYR A 49 -12.44 23.11 -13.34
N ARG A 50 -13.51 22.45 -13.84
CA ARG A 50 -13.56 20.99 -14.03
C ARG A 50 -12.38 20.49 -14.90
N ARG A 51 -12.06 21.21 -15.98
CA ARG A 51 -10.91 20.90 -16.85
C ARG A 51 -9.58 20.98 -16.09
N ARG A 52 -9.34 22.07 -15.35
CA ARG A 52 -8.10 22.28 -14.57
C ARG A 52 -7.97 21.26 -13.44
N ALA A 53 -9.07 20.90 -12.78
CA ALA A 53 -9.10 19.85 -11.76
C ALA A 53 -8.65 18.51 -12.37
N LYS A 54 -9.23 18.11 -13.52
CA LYS A 54 -8.82 16.89 -14.23
C LYS A 54 -7.32 16.87 -14.57
N LEU A 55 -6.77 17.99 -15.02
CA LEU A 55 -5.33 18.16 -15.31
C LEU A 55 -4.44 18.04 -14.06
N LYS A 56 -4.90 18.49 -12.88
CA LYS A 56 -4.17 18.31 -11.62
C LYS A 56 -4.13 16.83 -11.20
N TRP A 57 -5.23 16.12 -11.41
CA TRP A 57 -5.37 14.71 -11.07
C TRP A 57 -4.74 13.75 -12.10
N ALA A 58 -4.54 14.18 -13.34
CA ALA A 58 -3.83 13.44 -14.40
C ALA A 58 -2.30 13.33 -14.20
N ARG A 59 -1.79 13.57 -12.99
CA ARG A 59 -0.36 13.58 -12.67
C ARG A 59 0.28 12.18 -12.67
N PRO A 60 1.59 12.09 -12.97
CA PRO A 60 2.25 10.94 -13.59
C PRO A 60 2.03 9.64 -12.81
N GLY A 61 1.25 8.72 -13.41
CA GLY A 61 1.04 7.37 -12.89
C GLY A 61 2.33 6.53 -12.92
N TRP A 62 3.20 6.76 -13.90
CA TRP A 62 4.44 6.00 -14.05
C TRP A 62 5.35 6.11 -12.83
N MET A 63 5.53 7.31 -12.27
CA MET A 63 6.34 7.49 -11.06
C MET A 63 5.70 6.84 -9.82
N LYS A 64 4.37 6.71 -9.77
CA LYS A 64 3.70 6.00 -8.69
C LYS A 64 3.96 4.50 -8.81
N PHE A 65 3.85 3.96 -10.03
CA PHE A 65 4.13 2.57 -10.31
C PHE A 65 5.59 2.21 -10.01
N THR A 66 6.56 3.01 -10.47
CA THR A 66 7.98 2.73 -10.20
C THR A 66 8.31 2.85 -8.73
N LYS A 67 7.68 3.76 -7.97
CA LYS A 67 7.83 3.81 -6.52
C LYS A 67 7.28 2.56 -5.85
N VAL A 68 6.07 2.12 -6.22
CA VAL A 68 5.50 0.87 -5.69
C VAL A 68 6.39 -0.32 -6.03
N ALA A 69 6.89 -0.40 -7.26
CA ALA A 69 7.83 -1.42 -7.68
C ALA A 69 9.14 -1.35 -6.88
N GLN A 70 9.71 -0.15 -6.66
CA GLN A 70 10.94 0.03 -5.88
C GLN A 70 10.76 -0.46 -4.43
N TRP A 71 9.70 -0.02 -3.75
CA TRP A 71 9.40 -0.48 -2.39
C TRP A 71 9.03 -1.97 -2.36
N GLY A 72 8.34 -2.47 -3.38
CA GLY A 72 8.02 -3.89 -3.55
C GLY A 72 9.27 -4.75 -3.71
N THR A 73 10.22 -4.34 -4.54
CA THR A 73 11.49 -5.04 -4.73
C THR A 73 12.33 -5.01 -3.45
N ILE A 74 12.41 -3.86 -2.76
CA ILE A 74 13.10 -3.78 -1.46
C ILE A 74 12.47 -4.73 -0.46
N GLY A 75 11.14 -4.70 -0.30
CA GLY A 75 10.41 -5.60 0.59
C GLY A 75 10.61 -7.07 0.23
N PHE A 76 10.54 -7.41 -1.06
CA PHE A 76 10.75 -8.77 -1.56
C PHE A 76 12.15 -9.30 -1.20
N VAL A 77 13.20 -8.51 -1.41
CA VAL A 77 14.57 -8.91 -1.07
C VAL A 77 14.74 -9.09 0.45
N LEU A 78 14.11 -8.24 1.26
CA LEU A 78 14.15 -8.38 2.73
C LEU A 78 13.44 -9.65 3.20
N VAL A 79 12.25 -9.96 2.65
CA VAL A 79 11.53 -11.19 2.96
C VAL A 79 12.35 -12.42 2.55
N TYR A 80 12.96 -12.39 1.36
CA TYR A 80 13.84 -13.46 0.90
C TYR A 80 15.07 -13.64 1.83
N ALA A 81 15.73 -12.54 2.21
CA ALA A 81 16.86 -12.57 3.13
C ALA A 81 16.47 -13.19 4.49
N VAL A 82 15.33 -12.78 5.04
CA VAL A 82 14.86 -13.29 6.34
C VAL A 82 14.41 -14.74 6.24
N LEU A 83 13.66 -15.16 5.21
CA LEU A 83 13.04 -16.50 5.17
C LEU A 83 13.86 -17.58 4.48
N PHE A 84 14.71 -17.24 3.51
CA PHE A 84 15.35 -18.25 2.64
C PHE A 84 16.87 -18.14 2.57
N LEU A 85 17.46 -16.99 2.89
CA LEU A 85 18.91 -16.82 2.82
C LEU A 85 19.61 -17.47 4.03
N ASN A 86 20.23 -18.63 3.82
CA ASN A 86 21.06 -19.25 4.84
C ASN A 86 22.48 -18.65 4.80
N TRP A 87 22.77 -17.69 5.68
CA TRP A 87 24.12 -17.18 5.89
C TRP A 87 24.93 -18.25 6.63
N GLY A 88 25.64 -19.09 5.87
CA GLY A 88 26.43 -20.19 6.40
C GLY A 88 27.32 -19.76 7.57
N GLY A 89 27.18 -20.46 8.70
CA GLY A 89 28.04 -20.31 9.86
C GLY A 89 27.28 -20.30 11.19
N ASN A 90 26.34 -19.36 11.39
CA ASN A 90 25.65 -19.15 12.69
C ASN A 90 24.35 -18.32 12.54
N ALA A 91 23.49 -18.61 11.55
CA ALA A 91 22.32 -17.77 11.23
C ALA A 91 21.11 -17.94 12.19
N VAL A 92 21.33 -17.97 13.51
CA VAL A 92 20.29 -18.13 14.55
C VAL A 92 19.30 -16.96 14.60
N ALA A 93 19.65 -15.80 14.04
CA ALA A 93 18.90 -14.55 14.22
C ALA A 93 17.46 -14.58 13.64
N PHE A 94 17.20 -15.37 12.60
CA PHE A 94 15.90 -15.42 11.92
C PHE A 94 15.24 -16.81 11.93
N ASP A 95 15.83 -17.80 12.60
CA ASP A 95 15.33 -19.18 12.61
C ASP A 95 13.95 -19.28 13.27
N ARG A 96 13.71 -18.56 14.36
CA ARG A 96 12.38 -18.50 15.01
C ARG A 96 11.30 -17.94 14.09
N ILE A 97 11.65 -16.98 13.23
CA ILE A 97 10.69 -16.37 12.29
C ILE A 97 10.41 -17.33 11.13
N ARG A 98 11.43 -18.06 10.66
CA ARG A 98 11.27 -19.11 9.63
C ARG A 98 10.40 -20.26 10.09
N GLU A 99 10.63 -20.74 11.31
CA GLU A 99 9.89 -21.87 11.88
C GLU A 99 8.43 -21.53 12.15
N TRP A 100 8.15 -20.31 12.63
CA TRP A 100 6.79 -19.80 12.72
C TRP A 100 6.11 -19.69 11.34
N TYR A 101 6.82 -19.18 10.33
CA TYR A 101 6.30 -19.04 8.98
C TYR A 101 6.01 -20.39 8.30
N SER A 102 6.92 -21.37 8.45
CA SER A 102 6.71 -22.72 7.94
C SER A 102 5.58 -23.45 8.68
N GLY A 103 5.42 -23.22 9.99
CA GLY A 103 4.29 -23.71 10.78
C GLY A 103 2.93 -23.19 10.30
N LEU A 104 2.85 -21.91 9.94
CA LEU A 104 1.64 -21.33 9.34
C LEU A 104 1.32 -21.92 7.97
N GLY A 105 2.32 -22.06 7.10
CA GLY A 105 2.14 -22.68 5.78
C GLY A 105 1.68 -24.13 5.88
N ASN A 106 2.24 -24.88 6.83
CA ASN A 106 1.85 -26.26 7.08
C ASN A 106 0.43 -26.36 7.66
N ASP A 107 0.02 -25.54 8.64
CA ASP A 107 -1.35 -25.58 9.19
C ASP A 107 -2.42 -25.27 8.14
N VAL A 108 -2.14 -24.34 7.21
CA VAL A 108 -3.04 -24.00 6.10
C VAL A 108 -3.14 -25.13 5.07
N TRP A 109 -2.09 -25.94 4.89
CA TRP A 109 -2.04 -26.97 3.84
C TRP A 109 -2.28 -28.40 4.34
N SER A 110 -2.12 -28.68 5.64
CA SER A 110 -2.12 -30.05 6.20
C SER A 110 -3.43 -30.51 6.84
N LYS A 111 -4.45 -29.65 6.98
CA LYS A 111 -5.76 -30.11 7.47
C LYS A 111 -6.60 -30.74 6.37
N ARG A 112 -6.49 -32.07 6.22
CA ARG A 112 -7.54 -32.90 5.63
C ARG A 112 -8.46 -33.39 6.76
N PRO A 113 -9.79 -33.15 6.71
CA PRO A 113 -10.73 -33.63 7.72
C PRO A 113 -11.11 -35.11 7.54
N VAL A 114 -10.17 -35.98 7.14
CA VAL A 114 -10.45 -37.41 6.87
C VAL A 114 -9.95 -38.33 7.98
N ASP A 115 -9.03 -37.88 8.84
CA ASP A 115 -8.46 -38.74 9.90
C ASP A 115 -9.23 -38.64 11.24
N ALA A 116 -10.34 -37.89 11.28
CA ALA A 116 -11.15 -37.71 12.50
C ALA A 116 -12.35 -38.67 12.60
N ALA A 117 -12.47 -39.63 11.68
CA ALA A 117 -13.56 -40.59 11.64
C ALA A 117 -13.06 -42.04 11.72
N ASP A 118 -12.25 -42.38 12.74
CA ASP A 118 -12.13 -43.77 13.20
C ASP A 118 -12.03 -43.87 14.73
N PRO A 119 -13.14 -43.67 15.46
CA PRO A 119 -13.34 -44.28 16.77
C PRO A 119 -14.34 -45.43 16.65
N LYS A 120 -13.85 -46.67 16.75
CA LYS A 120 -14.58 -47.96 16.75
C LYS A 120 -15.03 -48.51 15.39
N ALA A 121 -14.20 -49.36 14.80
CA ALA A 121 -14.66 -50.48 13.98
C ALA A 121 -13.93 -51.77 14.39
N ALA A 122 -14.59 -52.50 15.30
CA ALA A 122 -14.54 -53.94 15.47
C ALA A 122 -13.18 -54.60 15.84
N ASP A 123 -12.98 -54.76 17.15
CA ASP A 123 -12.56 -56.07 17.67
C ASP A 123 -13.71 -57.08 17.44
N PRO A 124 -13.45 -58.22 16.80
CA PRO A 124 -14.14 -59.43 17.22
C PRO A 124 -13.20 -60.64 17.28
N LYS A 125 -13.15 -61.21 18.48
CA LYS A 125 -12.99 -62.65 18.79
C LYS A 125 -11.57 -63.21 18.91
N THR A 126 -11.11 -63.14 20.15
CA THR A 126 -10.61 -64.32 20.89
C THR A 126 -11.69 -65.42 20.89
N ALA A 127 -11.62 -66.39 19.98
CA ALA A 127 -12.24 -67.73 20.08
C ALA A 127 -11.82 -68.56 18.85
N ASP A 128 -11.38 -69.81 19.09
CA ASP A 128 -10.88 -70.81 18.13
C ASP A 128 -9.48 -70.50 17.55
N VAL A 129 -8.43 -71.31 17.73
CA VAL A 129 -8.33 -72.74 17.45
C VAL A 129 -7.31 -73.41 18.38
N LYS A 130 -7.76 -74.48 19.04
CA LYS A 130 -6.98 -75.57 19.62
C LYS A 130 -6.73 -76.60 18.51
N SER A 131 -5.48 -76.92 18.21
CA SER A 131 -5.00 -78.21 17.66
C SER A 131 -3.49 -78.28 17.81
#